data_AF-A0A817R7K0-F1
#
_entry.id   AF-A0A817R7K0-F1
#
_cell.length_a   1.000
_cell.length_b   1.000
_cell.length_c   1.000
_cell.angle_alpha   90.00
_cell.angle_beta   90.00
_cell.angle_gamma   90.00
#
_symmetry.space_group_name_H-M   'P 1'
#
loop_
_entity.id
_entity.type
_entity.pdbx_description
1 polymer ?
#
loop_
_entity_poly.entity_id
_entity_poly.type
_entity_poly.pdbx_seq_one_letter_code
_entity_poly.pdbx_strand_id
1 'polypeptide(L)'
;MATATGGGEEATIQRILRITDVAQESLEILAPISGYSRVPLVSLEEAVKPLVPILPDVQSNAYVAKLKCKKPADELTQDESASIMLYTMTWEPLKECLYMVLNDILRTKDRQQKLAPWYLYLRLFLNALFRLPLIPTTAYRGVKLDLKNRYIKGETIVWWGFSSCTTSMGVLQSDLFLGKSGTRTMFTLQCKSARDIRKHSFFPTEDEVLLMAATQFKIVSSLDQGDLHMIQLEETTPPFPLLQPVPIVGSLPMNSNPPGDPILTAIVKVEEKPETNLPKSQIDTHEVAAGTNNNIGINSITDSVRL
;
A
#
# COMPACT_ATOMS: atom_id res chain seq x y z
N MET A 1 -2.62 -27.83 -28.73
CA MET A 1 -2.83 -27.64 -27.28
C MET A 1 -1.68 -26.80 -26.75
N ALA A 2 -1.89 -25.48 -26.61
CA ALA A 2 -0.90 -24.60 -26.01
C ALA A 2 -0.96 -24.75 -24.49
N THR A 3 0.15 -25.11 -23.87
CA THR A 3 0.29 -25.40 -22.45
C THR A 3 0.27 -24.11 -21.64
N ALA A 4 -0.69 -24.00 -20.72
CA ALA A 4 -0.80 -22.94 -19.72
C ALA A 4 0.22 -23.14 -18.57
N THR A 5 1.51 -23.02 -18.87
CA THR A 5 2.60 -23.20 -17.89
C THR A 5 3.20 -21.89 -17.37
N GLY A 6 2.91 -20.74 -17.98
CA GLY A 6 3.55 -19.46 -17.63
C GLY A 6 3.07 -18.82 -16.31
N GLY A 7 1.79 -18.93 -15.97
CA GLY A 7 1.22 -18.19 -14.84
C GLY A 7 1.69 -18.65 -13.45
N GLY A 8 2.08 -19.93 -13.30
CA GLY A 8 2.56 -20.47 -12.03
C GLY A 8 4.01 -20.10 -11.74
N GLU A 9 4.85 -20.06 -12.77
CA GLU A 9 6.27 -19.70 -12.65
C GLU A 9 6.44 -18.20 -12.36
N GLU A 10 5.68 -17.36 -13.03
CA GLU A 10 5.66 -15.90 -12.81
C GLU A 10 5.22 -15.55 -11.38
N ALA A 11 4.09 -16.09 -10.91
CA ALA A 11 3.63 -15.91 -9.53
C ALA A 11 4.69 -16.34 -8.49
N THR A 12 5.44 -17.42 -8.80
CA THR A 12 6.51 -17.91 -7.92
C THR A 12 7.71 -16.95 -7.91
N ILE A 13 8.11 -16.39 -9.06
CA ILE A 13 9.19 -15.39 -9.13
C ILE A 13 8.83 -14.14 -8.35
N GLN A 14 7.59 -13.68 -8.49
CA GLN A 14 7.07 -12.50 -7.80
C GLN A 14 7.08 -12.66 -6.26
N ARG A 15 6.85 -13.87 -5.76
CA ARG A 15 6.99 -14.24 -4.34
C ARG A 15 8.44 -14.14 -3.83
N ILE A 16 9.40 -14.61 -4.61
CA ILE A 16 10.82 -14.67 -4.21
C ILE A 16 11.35 -13.30 -3.82
N LEU A 17 11.03 -12.28 -4.61
CA LEU A 17 11.59 -10.94 -4.41
C LEU A 17 11.14 -10.32 -3.09
N ARG A 18 9.87 -10.52 -2.70
CA ARG A 18 9.35 -10.10 -1.38
C ARG A 18 10.08 -10.79 -0.23
N ILE A 19 10.35 -12.09 -0.34
CA ILE A 19 10.93 -12.89 0.75
C ILE A 19 12.46 -12.73 0.84
N THR A 20 13.13 -12.36 -0.25
CA THR A 20 14.61 -12.27 -0.31
C THR A 20 15.18 -10.86 -0.08
N ASP A 21 14.35 -9.82 0.02
CA ASP A 21 14.80 -8.43 0.18
C ASP A 21 15.47 -8.09 1.53
N VAL A 22 15.53 -9.04 2.48
CA VAL A 22 16.20 -8.87 3.79
C VAL A 22 17.67 -8.46 3.67
N ALA A 23 18.34 -8.79 2.55
CA ALA A 23 19.70 -8.38 2.30
C ALA A 23 19.87 -6.85 2.17
N GLN A 24 18.77 -6.13 1.88
CA GLN A 24 18.76 -4.68 1.72
C GLN A 24 18.59 -3.93 3.06
N GLU A 25 18.28 -4.62 4.16
CA GLU A 25 18.16 -3.97 5.47
C GLU A 25 19.49 -3.32 5.86
N SER A 26 19.48 -2.04 6.23
CA SER A 26 20.72 -1.32 6.57
C SER A 26 21.35 -1.79 7.89
N LEU A 27 20.53 -2.33 8.80
CA LEU A 27 20.85 -2.65 10.20
C LEU A 27 21.25 -1.44 11.05
N GLU A 28 21.25 -0.24 10.48
CA GLU A 28 21.48 1.00 11.21
C GLU A 28 20.24 1.39 12.03
N ILE A 29 20.47 2.02 13.19
CA ILE A 29 19.38 2.61 13.99
C ILE A 29 19.06 4.00 13.43
N LEU A 30 17.91 4.09 12.76
CA LEU A 30 17.36 5.33 12.22
C LEU A 30 16.29 5.92 13.16
N ALA A 31 15.88 7.17 12.91
CA ALA A 31 14.78 7.80 13.64
C ALA A 31 13.43 7.04 13.51
N PRO A 32 12.46 7.22 14.42
CA PRO A 32 11.12 6.65 14.23
C PRO A 32 10.44 7.14 12.94
N ILE A 33 9.69 6.26 12.28
CA ILE A 33 8.87 6.60 11.12
C ILE A 33 7.55 7.21 11.62
N SER A 34 7.24 8.43 11.19
CA SER A 34 6.07 9.18 11.65
C SER A 34 5.46 10.07 10.55
N GLY A 35 4.38 10.77 10.85
CA GLY A 35 3.77 11.80 9.99
C GLY A 35 2.43 11.39 9.39
N TYR A 36 2.24 10.10 9.11
CA TYR A 36 1.01 9.55 8.52
C TYR A 36 -0.16 9.43 9.50
N SER A 37 0.06 9.42 10.83
CA SER A 37 -1.04 9.25 11.79
C SER A 37 -2.05 10.41 11.78
N ARG A 38 -1.62 11.59 11.32
CA ARG A 38 -2.41 12.84 11.32
C ARG A 38 -3.18 13.09 10.03
N VAL A 39 -2.90 12.33 8.97
CA VAL A 39 -3.66 12.46 7.72
C VAL A 39 -4.98 11.70 7.83
N PRO A 40 -6.05 12.12 7.13
CA PRO A 40 -7.33 11.43 7.16
C PRO A 40 -7.21 9.99 6.64
N LEU A 41 -8.04 9.11 7.18
CA LEU A 41 -8.27 7.80 6.58
C LEU A 41 -9.16 8.00 5.35
N VAL A 42 -8.72 7.53 4.18
CA VAL A 42 -9.38 7.74 2.88
C VAL A 42 -9.55 6.42 2.12
N SER A 43 -10.30 6.43 1.01
CA SER A 43 -10.41 5.24 0.14
C SER A 43 -9.07 4.90 -0.51
N LEU A 44 -8.92 3.67 -1.03
CA LEU A 44 -7.68 3.27 -1.68
C LEU A 44 -7.36 4.14 -2.91
N GLU A 45 -8.37 4.55 -3.69
CA GLU A 45 -8.17 5.43 -4.84
C GLU A 45 -7.56 6.77 -4.45
N GLU A 46 -8.09 7.41 -3.41
CA GLU A 46 -7.52 8.65 -2.87
C GLU A 46 -6.12 8.43 -2.27
N ALA A 47 -5.93 7.30 -1.60
CA ALA A 47 -4.67 6.99 -0.92
C ALA A 47 -3.49 6.85 -1.89
N VAL A 48 -3.73 6.36 -3.12
CA VAL A 48 -2.69 6.16 -4.13
C VAL A 48 -2.50 7.33 -5.09
N LYS A 49 -3.39 8.33 -5.10
CA LYS A 49 -3.27 9.51 -5.99
C LYS A 49 -1.90 10.20 -5.90
N PRO A 50 -1.32 10.48 -4.72
CA PRO A 50 -0.01 11.13 -4.65
C PRO A 50 1.14 10.22 -5.10
N LEU A 51 0.90 8.92 -5.26
CA LEU A 51 1.91 7.95 -5.68
C LEU A 51 2.02 7.83 -7.20
N VAL A 52 1.07 8.35 -7.98
CA VAL A 52 1.06 8.25 -9.46
C VAL A 52 2.38 8.73 -10.09
N PRO A 53 3.00 9.85 -9.67
CA PRO A 53 4.29 10.26 -10.25
C PRO A 53 5.47 9.33 -9.93
N ILE A 54 5.33 8.48 -8.90
CA ILE A 54 6.35 7.53 -8.44
C ILE A 54 6.09 6.14 -9.03
N LEU A 55 4.79 5.78 -9.12
CA LEU A 55 4.27 4.48 -9.51
C LEU A 55 3.17 4.70 -10.57
N PRO A 56 3.51 4.80 -11.86
CA PRO A 56 2.55 5.18 -12.91
C PRO A 56 1.30 4.29 -12.96
N ASP A 57 1.46 2.98 -12.72
CA ASP A 57 0.37 1.99 -12.80
C ASP A 57 -0.39 1.76 -11.48
N VAL A 58 -0.10 2.52 -10.42
CA VAL A 58 -0.66 2.26 -9.08
C VAL A 58 -2.18 2.36 -9.03
N GLN A 59 -2.79 3.26 -9.80
CA GLN A 59 -4.24 3.45 -9.82
C GLN A 59 -4.96 2.25 -10.46
N SER A 60 -4.44 1.76 -11.59
CA SER A 60 -4.97 0.57 -12.27
C SER A 60 -4.86 -0.67 -11.38
N ASN A 61 -3.73 -0.84 -10.69
CA ASN A 61 -3.52 -1.93 -9.75
C ASN A 61 -4.41 -1.81 -8.50
N ALA A 62 -4.60 -0.60 -7.97
CA ALA A 62 -5.52 -0.34 -6.86
C ALA A 62 -6.97 -0.71 -7.23
N TYR A 63 -7.40 -0.41 -8.45
CA TYR A 63 -8.70 -0.82 -8.96
C TYR A 63 -8.86 -2.34 -8.99
N VAL A 64 -7.85 -3.06 -9.52
CA VAL A 64 -7.83 -4.53 -9.54
C VAL A 64 -7.87 -5.11 -8.11
N ALA A 65 -7.10 -4.55 -7.18
CA ALA A 65 -7.11 -4.95 -5.78
C ALA A 65 -8.52 -4.83 -5.16
N LYS A 66 -9.20 -3.69 -5.36
CA LYS A 66 -10.57 -3.49 -4.86
C LYS A 66 -11.57 -4.48 -5.45
N LEU A 67 -11.47 -4.78 -6.75
CA LEU A 67 -12.36 -5.74 -7.40
C LEU A 67 -12.26 -7.15 -6.78
N LYS A 68 -11.08 -7.53 -6.29
CA LYS A 68 -10.82 -8.81 -5.63
C LYS A 68 -11.23 -8.81 -4.14
N CYS A 69 -11.37 -7.64 -3.51
CA CYS A 69 -11.70 -7.49 -2.09
C CYS A 69 -13.16 -7.11 -1.79
N LYS A 70 -14.14 -7.48 -2.63
CA LYS A 70 -15.56 -7.09 -2.45
C LYS A 70 -16.22 -7.60 -1.17
N LYS A 71 -15.74 -8.71 -0.61
CA LYS A 71 -16.24 -9.32 0.63
C LYS A 71 -15.04 -9.71 1.51
N PRO A 72 -14.37 -8.72 2.10
CA PRO A 72 -13.16 -8.94 2.87
C PRO A 72 -13.47 -9.75 4.15
N ALA A 73 -12.48 -10.52 4.59
CA ALA A 73 -12.51 -11.21 5.88
C ALA A 73 -12.12 -10.26 7.03
N ASP A 74 -12.12 -10.79 8.26
CA ASP A 74 -11.51 -10.17 9.43
C ASP A 74 -12.04 -8.76 9.75
N GLU A 75 -13.32 -8.55 9.39
CA GLU A 75 -14.07 -7.29 9.55
C GLU A 75 -13.45 -6.06 8.88
N LEU A 76 -12.43 -6.25 8.05
CA LEU A 76 -11.82 -5.15 7.29
C LEU A 76 -12.84 -4.58 6.31
N THR A 77 -12.72 -3.29 6.03
CA THR A 77 -13.40 -2.66 4.90
C THR A 77 -12.77 -3.12 3.58
N GLN A 78 -13.46 -2.89 2.47
CA GLN A 78 -12.93 -3.19 1.14
C GLN A 78 -11.60 -2.45 0.88
N ASP A 79 -11.52 -1.16 1.23
CA ASP A 79 -10.32 -0.35 1.03
C ASP A 79 -9.13 -0.83 1.86
N GLU A 80 -9.37 -1.22 3.12
CA GLU A 80 -8.32 -1.79 3.99
C GLU A 80 -7.79 -3.10 3.44
N SER A 81 -8.66 -4.06 3.11
CA SER A 81 -8.24 -5.33 2.53
C SER A 81 -7.54 -5.13 1.18
N ALA A 82 -8.05 -4.22 0.34
CA ALA A 82 -7.45 -3.92 -0.96
C ALA A 82 -6.09 -3.23 -0.83
N SER A 83 -5.85 -2.45 0.23
CA SER A 83 -4.51 -1.89 0.50
C SER A 83 -3.49 -2.97 0.81
N ILE A 84 -3.86 -4.01 1.56
CA ILE A 84 -2.99 -5.17 1.81
C ILE A 84 -2.76 -5.95 0.52
N MET A 85 -3.83 -6.17 -0.27
CA MET A 85 -3.70 -6.83 -1.56
C MET A 85 -2.75 -6.08 -2.49
N LEU A 86 -2.90 -4.77 -2.61
CA LEU A 86 -2.04 -3.92 -3.44
C LEU A 86 -0.58 -3.96 -2.99
N TYR A 87 -0.30 -4.00 -1.69
CA TYR A 87 1.06 -4.19 -1.18
C TYR A 87 1.66 -5.51 -1.68
N THR A 88 0.90 -6.61 -1.64
CA THR A 88 1.39 -7.92 -2.08
C THR A 88 1.38 -8.13 -3.59
N MET A 89 0.70 -7.27 -4.35
CA MET A 89 0.63 -7.36 -5.81
C MET A 89 2.00 -7.09 -6.44
N THR A 90 2.23 -7.75 -7.57
CA THR A 90 3.42 -7.57 -8.38
C THR A 90 3.01 -7.28 -9.82
N TRP A 91 3.72 -6.36 -10.46
CA TRP A 91 3.52 -5.94 -11.85
C TRP A 91 4.87 -5.55 -12.47
N GLU A 92 4.89 -5.43 -13.79
CA GLU A 92 6.08 -4.96 -14.52
C GLU A 92 6.02 -3.44 -14.77
N PRO A 93 7.16 -2.73 -14.66
CA PRO A 93 8.45 -3.26 -14.26
C PRO A 93 8.51 -3.54 -12.75
N LEU A 94 9.12 -4.66 -12.33
CA LEU A 94 9.18 -5.07 -10.92
C LEU A 94 9.64 -3.96 -9.96
N LYS A 95 10.61 -3.16 -10.37
CA LYS A 95 11.15 -2.03 -9.59
C LYS A 95 10.12 -0.95 -9.25
N GLU A 96 8.97 -0.96 -9.90
CA GLU A 96 7.84 -0.05 -9.68
C GLU A 96 6.68 -0.75 -8.93
N CYS A 97 6.89 -1.97 -8.43
CA CYS A 97 5.96 -2.58 -7.49
C CYS A 97 5.90 -1.80 -6.19
N LEU A 98 4.69 -1.62 -5.65
CA LEU A 98 4.47 -0.79 -4.48
C LEU A 98 5.32 -1.23 -3.28
N TYR A 99 5.35 -2.52 -2.96
CA TYR A 99 6.14 -2.99 -1.81
C TYR A 99 7.64 -2.75 -2.01
N MET A 100 8.15 -2.88 -3.24
CA MET A 100 9.58 -2.71 -3.52
C MET A 100 9.99 -1.26 -3.26
N VAL A 101 9.27 -0.32 -3.87
CA VAL A 101 9.57 1.10 -3.71
C VAL A 101 9.35 1.56 -2.28
N LEU A 102 8.27 1.11 -1.63
CA LEU A 102 7.99 1.47 -0.24
C LEU A 102 9.08 0.95 0.71
N ASN A 103 9.45 -0.33 0.62
CA ASN A 103 10.46 -0.92 1.48
C ASN A 103 11.86 -0.33 1.24
N ASP A 104 12.21 -0.02 -0.01
CA ASP A 104 13.45 0.69 -0.32
C ASP A 104 13.47 2.06 0.39
N ILE A 105 12.41 2.87 0.22
CA ILE A 105 12.29 4.16 0.89
C ILE A 105 12.41 4.00 2.41
N LEU A 106 11.70 3.04 3.01
CA LEU A 106 11.72 2.81 4.46
C LEU A 106 13.13 2.51 5.01
N ARG A 107 14.01 1.92 4.20
CA ARG A 107 15.40 1.60 4.57
C ARG A 107 16.36 2.79 4.44
N THR A 108 15.97 3.86 3.76
CA THR A 108 16.84 5.02 3.52
C THR A 108 16.94 5.97 4.72
N LYS A 109 18.08 6.66 4.84
CA LYS A 109 18.34 7.65 5.91
C LYS A 109 17.42 8.88 5.79
N ASP A 110 17.15 9.32 4.56
CA ASP A 110 16.33 10.48 4.21
C ASP A 110 14.84 10.15 3.97
N ARG A 111 14.38 8.99 4.46
CA ARG A 111 13.02 8.46 4.21
C ARG A 111 11.90 9.42 4.59
N GLN A 112 12.07 10.30 5.58
CA GLN A 112 10.99 11.12 6.08
C GLN A 112 10.39 12.04 4.99
N GLN A 113 11.24 12.61 4.13
CA GLN A 113 10.83 13.44 3.00
C GLN A 113 10.23 12.58 1.88
N LYS A 114 10.89 11.45 1.58
CA LYS A 114 10.44 10.49 0.55
C LYS A 114 9.11 9.82 0.87
N LEU A 115 8.76 9.68 2.15
CA LEU A 115 7.51 9.09 2.62
C LEU A 115 6.33 10.07 2.61
N ALA A 116 6.54 11.38 2.44
CA ALA A 116 5.45 12.34 2.48
C ALA A 116 4.33 12.04 1.45
N PRO A 117 4.62 11.67 0.19
CA PRO A 117 3.60 11.21 -0.77
C PRO A 117 2.87 9.92 -0.34
N TRP A 118 3.49 9.13 0.54
CA TRP A 118 2.99 7.83 0.98
C TRP A 118 2.08 7.90 2.20
N TYR A 119 1.92 9.06 2.84
CA TYR A 119 1.23 9.14 4.11
C TYR A 119 -0.24 8.70 4.06
N LEU A 120 -0.98 9.00 2.98
CA LEU A 120 -2.36 8.54 2.84
C LEU A 120 -2.43 7.02 2.68
N TYR A 121 -1.56 6.45 1.85
CA TYR A 121 -1.45 5.00 1.69
C TYR A 121 -1.03 4.30 2.98
N LEU A 122 0.03 4.77 3.64
CA LEU A 122 0.50 4.24 4.92
C LEU A 122 -0.58 4.34 6.00
N ARG A 123 -1.34 5.44 6.06
CA ARG A 123 -2.45 5.60 7.01
C ARG A 123 -3.51 4.51 6.84
N LEU A 124 -3.91 4.22 5.59
CA LEU A 124 -4.89 3.18 5.26
C LEU A 124 -4.34 1.78 5.51
N PHE A 125 -3.15 1.50 4.98
CA PHE A 125 -2.49 0.19 5.09
C PHE A 125 -2.19 -0.18 6.55
N LEU A 126 -1.67 0.76 7.34
CA LEU A 126 -1.43 0.51 8.77
C LEU A 126 -2.73 0.34 9.55
N ASN A 127 -3.80 1.08 9.23
CA ASN A 127 -5.11 0.86 9.85
C ASN A 127 -5.57 -0.59 9.64
N ALA A 128 -5.46 -1.08 8.40
CA ALA A 128 -5.81 -2.45 8.04
C ALA A 128 -4.99 -3.47 8.83
N LEU A 129 -3.65 -3.32 8.85
CA LEU A 129 -2.76 -4.26 9.53
C LEU A 129 -2.94 -4.27 11.06
N PHE A 130 -3.16 -3.11 11.69
CA PHE A 130 -3.37 -3.06 13.14
C PHE A 130 -4.71 -3.65 13.59
N ARG A 131 -5.70 -3.75 12.69
CA ARG A 131 -6.97 -4.46 12.94
C ARG A 131 -6.84 -5.97 12.86
N LEU A 132 -5.82 -6.49 12.17
CA LEU A 132 -5.55 -7.92 12.16
C LEU A 132 -4.97 -8.39 13.52
N PRO A 133 -5.29 -9.61 13.97
CA PRO A 133 -4.79 -10.14 15.22
C PRO A 133 -3.27 -10.36 15.19
N LEU A 134 -2.63 -10.14 16.34
CA LEU A 134 -1.23 -10.49 16.58
C LEU A 134 -1.10 -12.01 16.66
N ILE A 135 -0.13 -12.58 15.94
CA ILE A 135 0.16 -14.01 15.97
C ILE A 135 1.62 -14.21 16.38
N PRO A 136 1.88 -14.62 17.63
CA PRO A 136 3.19 -15.14 18.01
C PRO A 136 3.50 -16.40 17.20
N THR A 137 4.62 -16.41 16.50
CA THR A 137 4.98 -17.53 15.60
C THR A 137 6.47 -17.56 15.31
N THR A 138 6.96 -18.72 14.83
CA THR A 138 8.27 -18.81 14.18
C THR A 138 8.10 -18.58 12.69
N ALA A 139 8.85 -17.62 12.14
CA ALA A 139 8.88 -17.33 10.72
C ALA A 139 10.29 -17.52 10.15
N TYR A 140 10.36 -17.73 8.83
CA TYR A 140 11.62 -18.04 8.14
C TYR A 140 11.83 -17.12 6.94
N ARG A 141 13.09 -16.76 6.70
CA ARG A 141 13.55 -16.11 5.46
C ARG A 141 14.84 -16.78 4.98
N GLY A 142 15.04 -16.83 3.68
CA GLY A 142 16.26 -17.36 3.08
C GLY A 142 16.75 -16.46 1.97
N VAL A 143 18.07 -16.27 1.90
CA VAL A 143 18.74 -15.50 0.85
C VAL A 143 19.98 -16.21 0.35
N LYS A 144 20.24 -16.10 -0.95
CA LYS A 144 21.44 -16.64 -1.61
C LYS A 144 22.63 -15.68 -1.52
N LEU A 145 22.92 -15.23 -0.31
CA LEU A 145 24.00 -14.29 0.00
C LEU A 145 24.68 -14.68 1.32
N ASP A 146 25.96 -14.32 1.46
CA ASP A 146 26.65 -14.37 2.75
C ASP A 146 26.31 -13.10 3.56
N LEU A 147 25.58 -13.27 4.66
CA LEU A 147 25.28 -12.18 5.59
C LEU A 147 25.88 -12.41 6.98
N LYS A 148 26.75 -13.42 7.17
CA LYS A 148 27.21 -13.85 8.50
C LYS A 148 27.88 -12.73 9.31
N ASN A 149 28.69 -11.91 8.63
CA ASN A 149 29.44 -10.82 9.27
C ASN A 149 28.58 -9.60 9.57
N ARG A 150 27.32 -9.56 9.10
CA ARG A 150 26.40 -8.44 9.33
C ARG A 150 25.51 -8.65 10.55
N TYR A 151 25.36 -9.90 11.01
CA TYR A 151 24.45 -10.26 12.08
C TYR A 151 25.24 -10.85 13.27
N ILE A 152 25.76 -9.95 14.11
CA ILE A 152 26.62 -10.32 15.23
C ILE A 152 25.76 -10.68 16.45
N LYS A 153 25.99 -11.87 17.01
CA LYS A 153 25.26 -12.36 18.19
C LYS A 153 25.34 -11.36 19.35
N GLY A 154 24.19 -11.10 19.97
CA GLY A 154 24.04 -10.19 21.10
C GLY A 154 23.62 -8.77 20.68
N GLU A 155 23.82 -8.38 19.43
CA GLU A 155 23.41 -7.07 18.94
C GLU A 155 21.89 -6.96 18.78
N THR A 156 21.42 -5.71 18.81
CA THR A 156 20.05 -5.33 18.53
C THR A 156 20.01 -4.60 17.20
N ILE A 157 19.10 -5.03 16.32
CA ILE A 157 18.93 -4.49 14.97
C ILE A 157 17.47 -4.10 14.74
N VAL A 158 17.21 -3.33 13.70
CA VAL A 158 15.86 -2.99 13.25
C VAL A 158 15.73 -3.33 11.78
N TRP A 159 14.68 -4.07 11.44
CA TRP A 159 14.24 -4.24 10.06
C TRP A 159 13.25 -3.14 9.72
N TRP A 160 13.67 -2.21 8.87
CA TRP A 160 12.93 -0.99 8.58
C TRP A 160 11.83 -1.19 7.54
N GLY A 161 12.01 -2.11 6.59
CA GLY A 161 10.96 -2.50 5.65
C GLY A 161 9.90 -3.38 6.31
N PHE A 162 8.70 -3.42 5.71
CA PHE A 162 7.73 -4.47 6.01
C PHE A 162 8.29 -5.80 5.53
N SER A 163 8.27 -6.83 6.39
CA SER A 163 8.93 -8.09 6.09
C SER A 163 7.92 -9.21 5.84
N SER A 164 7.77 -9.59 4.57
CA SER A 164 7.05 -10.81 4.17
C SER A 164 7.86 -12.03 4.57
N CYS A 165 7.26 -12.91 5.35
CA CYS A 165 7.88 -14.13 5.85
C CYS A 165 6.98 -15.34 5.60
N THR A 166 7.57 -16.53 5.59
CA THR A 166 6.84 -17.80 5.54
C THR A 166 6.93 -18.50 6.89
N THR A 167 5.83 -19.10 7.36
CA THR A 167 5.86 -20.03 8.50
C THR A 167 6.20 -21.46 8.06
N SER A 168 6.22 -21.74 6.75
CA SER A 168 6.56 -23.03 6.19
C SER A 168 8.04 -23.08 5.80
N MET A 169 8.85 -23.70 6.65
CA MET A 169 10.29 -23.89 6.41
C MET A 169 10.58 -24.70 5.12
N GLY A 170 9.67 -25.59 4.72
CA GLY A 170 9.81 -26.40 3.50
C GLY A 170 9.92 -25.57 2.22
N VAL A 171 9.35 -24.37 2.19
CA VAL A 171 9.45 -23.43 1.06
C VAL A 171 10.90 -23.06 0.77
N LEU A 172 11.77 -23.00 1.79
CA LEU A 172 13.18 -22.66 1.62
C LEU A 172 13.97 -23.74 0.86
N GLN A 173 13.48 -24.98 0.78
CA GLN A 173 14.18 -26.05 0.07
C GLN A 173 14.25 -25.83 -1.45
N SER A 174 13.34 -25.02 -2.01
CA SER A 174 13.34 -24.70 -3.43
C SER A 174 14.52 -23.80 -3.78
N ASP A 175 15.17 -24.08 -4.91
CA ASP A 175 16.26 -23.25 -5.45
C ASP A 175 15.81 -21.84 -5.83
N LEU A 176 14.51 -21.58 -5.88
CA LEU A 176 13.98 -20.24 -6.04
C LEU A 176 14.15 -19.38 -4.78
N PHE A 177 14.23 -19.99 -3.59
CA PHE A 177 14.44 -19.30 -2.31
C PHE A 177 15.87 -19.51 -1.80
N LEU A 178 16.05 -20.41 -0.84
CA LEU A 178 17.35 -20.69 -0.24
C LEU A 178 18.09 -21.78 -1.04
N GLY A 179 17.40 -22.86 -1.42
CA GLY A 179 17.97 -24.00 -2.11
C GLY A 179 18.92 -24.82 -1.24
N LYS A 180 19.66 -25.73 -1.88
CA LYS A 180 20.56 -26.68 -1.19
C LYS A 180 22.05 -26.44 -1.41
N SER A 181 22.43 -25.48 -2.25
CA SER A 181 23.82 -25.26 -2.64
C SER A 181 24.14 -23.77 -2.81
N GLY A 182 25.45 -23.46 -2.74
CA GLY A 182 25.97 -22.10 -2.87
C GLY A 182 25.85 -21.30 -1.58
N THR A 183 26.64 -20.23 -1.47
CA THR A 183 26.69 -19.41 -0.26
C THR A 183 25.34 -18.77 0.01
N ARG A 184 24.76 -19.07 1.18
CA ARG A 184 23.39 -18.71 1.51
C ARG A 184 23.20 -18.51 3.01
N THR A 185 22.23 -17.68 3.36
CA THR A 185 21.88 -17.35 4.74
C THR A 185 20.40 -17.63 5.00
N MET A 186 20.11 -18.37 6.07
CA MET A 186 18.76 -18.63 6.56
C MET A 186 18.51 -17.89 7.87
N PHE A 187 17.40 -17.18 7.95
CA PHE A 187 16.91 -16.55 9.17
C PHE A 187 15.77 -17.36 9.77
N THR A 188 15.86 -17.61 11.07
CA THR A 188 14.74 -18.09 11.91
C THR A 188 14.36 -16.96 12.85
N LEU A 189 13.09 -16.54 12.79
CA LEU A 189 12.56 -15.38 13.49
C LEU A 189 11.58 -15.86 14.55
N GLN A 190 11.83 -15.54 15.82
CA GLN A 190 10.82 -15.70 16.87
C GLN A 190 10.02 -14.40 16.97
N CYS A 191 8.86 -14.39 16.32
CA CYS A 191 8.01 -13.21 16.17
C CYS A 191 6.95 -13.18 17.27
N LYS A 192 6.72 -12.00 17.83
CA LYS A 192 5.66 -11.69 18.79
C LYS A 192 4.48 -11.01 18.11
N SER A 193 4.72 -10.31 17.00
CA SER A 193 3.74 -9.41 16.40
C SER A 193 3.42 -9.67 14.92
N ALA A 194 3.65 -10.87 14.41
CA ALA A 194 3.31 -11.20 13.02
C ALA A 194 1.81 -11.08 12.74
N ARG A 195 1.45 -10.70 11.51
CA ARG A 195 0.08 -10.64 11.01
C ARG A 195 -0.11 -11.64 9.88
N ASP A 196 -1.12 -12.49 10.01
CA ASP A 196 -1.58 -13.33 8.90
C ASP A 196 -2.33 -12.46 7.90
N ILE A 197 -1.79 -12.36 6.68
CA ILE A 197 -2.40 -11.59 5.60
C ILE A 197 -2.93 -12.48 4.47
N ARG A 198 -2.99 -13.81 4.65
CA ARG A 198 -3.31 -14.77 3.58
C ARG A 198 -4.65 -14.49 2.90
N LYS A 199 -5.67 -14.10 3.67
CA LYS A 199 -7.01 -13.78 3.14
C LYS A 199 -7.08 -12.43 2.42
N HIS A 200 -6.03 -11.62 2.52
CA HIS A 200 -5.96 -10.27 1.96
C HIS A 200 -4.81 -10.12 0.94
N SER A 201 -3.93 -11.12 0.84
CA SER A 201 -2.81 -11.15 -0.10
C SER A 201 -3.29 -11.50 -1.51
N PHE A 202 -2.59 -10.99 -2.52
CA PHE A 202 -2.76 -11.40 -3.90
C PHE A 202 -2.35 -12.87 -4.12
N PHE A 203 -1.56 -13.43 -3.20
CA PHE A 203 -1.07 -14.80 -3.22
C PHE A 203 -1.51 -15.58 -1.97
N PRO A 204 -2.78 -16.02 -1.90
CA PRO A 204 -3.37 -16.57 -0.67
C PRO A 204 -2.78 -17.92 -0.21
N THR A 205 -2.02 -18.61 -1.07
CA THR A 205 -1.46 -19.95 -0.82
C THR A 205 -0.07 -19.93 -0.20
N GLU A 206 0.48 -18.76 0.12
CA GLU A 206 1.91 -18.63 0.49
C GLU A 206 2.22 -18.88 1.96
N ASP A 207 1.22 -19.20 2.78
CA ASP A 207 1.33 -19.18 4.25
C ASP A 207 2.05 -17.92 4.77
N GLU A 208 1.75 -16.78 4.12
CA GLU A 208 2.44 -15.52 4.30
C GLU A 208 2.02 -14.86 5.61
N VAL A 209 3.02 -14.52 6.41
CA VAL A 209 2.86 -13.60 7.54
C VAL A 209 3.68 -12.34 7.29
N LEU A 210 3.13 -11.19 7.66
CA LEU A 210 3.78 -9.90 7.53
C LEU A 210 4.23 -9.40 8.90
N LEU A 211 5.48 -8.95 8.97
CA LEU A 211 5.98 -8.17 10.09
C LEU A 211 5.91 -6.68 9.75
N MET A 212 5.58 -5.88 10.76
CA MET A 212 5.47 -4.42 10.60
C MET A 212 6.83 -3.81 10.24
N ALA A 213 6.81 -2.68 9.53
CA ALA A 213 7.99 -1.85 9.36
C ALA A 213 8.58 -1.44 10.72
N ALA A 214 9.90 -1.26 10.76
CA ALA A 214 10.66 -0.94 11.97
C ALA A 214 10.53 -1.97 13.12
N THR A 215 10.49 -3.27 12.78
CA THR A 215 10.50 -4.35 13.79
C THR A 215 11.90 -4.51 14.38
N GLN A 216 12.03 -4.48 15.70
CA GLN A 216 13.30 -4.63 16.41
C GLN A 216 13.58 -6.08 16.76
N PHE A 217 14.80 -6.54 16.49
CA PHE A 217 15.25 -7.89 16.80
C PHE A 217 16.52 -7.89 17.63
N LYS A 218 16.65 -8.88 18.51
CA LYS A 218 17.94 -9.30 19.08
C LYS A 218 18.48 -10.49 18.31
N ILE A 219 19.77 -10.47 18.01
CA ILE A 219 20.46 -11.59 17.37
C ILE A 219 20.85 -12.58 18.46
N VAL A 220 20.15 -13.71 18.56
CA VAL A 220 20.28 -14.64 19.69
C VAL A 220 21.28 -15.75 19.43
N SER A 221 21.43 -16.20 18.18
CA SER A 221 22.36 -17.26 17.82
C SER A 221 22.73 -17.20 16.34
N SER A 222 23.85 -17.82 15.99
CA SER A 222 24.22 -18.11 14.61
C SER A 222 24.96 -19.44 14.53
N LEU A 223 24.87 -20.10 13.37
CA LEU A 223 25.56 -21.34 13.05
C LEU A 223 26.15 -21.25 11.65
N ASP A 224 27.44 -21.53 11.53
CA ASP A 224 28.13 -21.69 10.25
C ASP A 224 28.20 -23.20 9.91
N GLN A 225 27.67 -23.58 8.75
CA GLN A 225 27.71 -24.94 8.20
C GLN A 225 28.35 -24.93 6.79
N GLY A 226 29.39 -24.10 6.60
CA GLY A 226 30.09 -23.99 5.33
C GLY A 226 29.35 -23.05 4.38
N ASP A 227 28.64 -23.61 3.40
CA ASP A 227 27.92 -22.80 2.41
C ASP A 227 26.56 -22.29 2.92
N LEU A 228 26.04 -22.88 4.01
CA LEU A 228 24.85 -22.42 4.71
C LEU A 228 25.22 -21.73 6.03
N HIS A 229 24.80 -20.48 6.18
CA HIS A 229 24.79 -19.78 7.45
C HIS A 229 23.36 -19.68 8.00
N MET A 230 23.17 -19.93 9.29
CA MET A 230 21.88 -19.84 9.96
C MET A 230 21.94 -18.78 11.05
N ILE A 231 20.96 -17.87 11.08
CA ILE A 231 20.85 -16.79 12.05
C ILE A 231 19.51 -16.90 12.75
N GLN A 232 19.52 -16.80 14.08
CA GLN A 232 18.31 -16.77 14.89
C GLN A 232 18.10 -15.35 15.45
N LEU A 233 16.92 -14.81 15.20
CA LEU A 233 16.48 -13.51 15.68
C LEU A 233 15.29 -13.69 16.63
N GLU A 234 15.25 -12.91 17.71
CA GLU A 234 14.09 -12.81 18.59
C GLU A 234 13.54 -11.39 18.53
N GLU A 235 12.24 -11.25 18.26
CA GLU A 235 11.58 -9.95 18.27
C GLU A 235 11.59 -9.35 19.68
N THR A 236 11.95 -8.07 19.77
CA THR A 236 12.07 -7.33 21.02
C THR A 236 11.22 -6.06 20.97
N THR A 237 10.84 -5.56 22.14
CA THR A 237 10.06 -4.33 22.24
C THR A 237 11.00 -3.15 22.47
N PRO A 238 11.06 -2.16 21.56
CA PRO A 238 11.86 -0.96 21.77
C PRO A 238 11.26 -0.10 22.90
N PRO A 239 12.05 0.76 23.56
CA PRO A 239 11.58 1.62 24.65
C PRO A 239 10.56 2.68 24.22
N PHE A 240 10.46 2.94 22.91
CA PHE A 240 9.45 3.80 22.29
C PHE A 240 9.06 3.25 20.91
N PRO A 241 7.87 3.57 20.39
CA PRO A 241 7.46 3.10 19.06
C PRO A 241 8.39 3.62 17.96
N LEU A 242 9.02 2.71 17.22
CA LEU A 242 9.82 3.04 16.02
C LEU A 242 8.94 3.27 14.79
N LEU A 243 7.72 2.77 14.82
CA LEU A 243 6.65 3.03 13.86
C LEU A 243 5.52 3.74 14.62
N GLN A 244 5.18 4.96 14.21
CA GLN A 244 4.13 5.75 14.86
C GLN A 244 2.78 5.00 14.89
N PRO A 245 2.15 4.83 16.07
CA PRO A 245 0.81 4.25 16.15
C PRO A 245 -0.22 5.09 15.37
N VAL A 246 -1.22 4.43 14.80
CA VAL A 246 -2.39 5.11 14.21
C VAL A 246 -3.64 4.82 15.03
N PRO A 247 -4.58 5.78 15.16
CA PRO A 247 -5.89 5.50 15.73
C PRO A 247 -6.62 4.47 14.86
N ILE A 248 -7.03 3.36 15.47
CA ILE A 248 -7.81 2.34 14.77
C ILE A 248 -9.24 2.85 14.60
N VAL A 249 -9.68 3.01 13.35
CA VAL A 249 -11.06 3.38 13.02
C VAL A 249 -11.68 2.22 12.24
N GLY A 250 -12.82 1.70 12.71
CA GLY A 250 -13.47 0.52 12.13
C GLY A 250 -14.21 0.77 10.81
N SER A 251 -14.44 2.04 10.46
CA SER A 251 -15.09 2.46 9.22
C SER A 251 -14.54 3.81 8.77
N LEU A 252 -14.46 4.03 7.44
CA LEU A 252 -14.20 5.36 6.92
C LEU A 252 -15.29 6.31 7.43
N PRO A 253 -14.95 7.52 7.92
CA PRO A 253 -15.96 8.52 8.18
C PRO A 253 -16.72 8.74 6.88
N MET A 254 -18.02 8.45 6.85
CA MET A 254 -18.86 8.90 5.75
C MET A 254 -18.62 10.40 5.63
N ASN A 255 -18.22 10.86 4.44
CA ASN A 255 -18.05 12.29 4.17
C ASN A 255 -19.23 13.05 4.79
N SER A 256 -18.94 13.81 5.85
CA SER A 256 -19.73 15.00 6.12
C SER A 256 -19.70 15.82 4.83
N ASN A 257 -20.87 16.20 4.35
CA ASN A 257 -21.07 17.09 3.21
C ASN A 257 -19.93 18.14 3.12
N PRO A 258 -19.48 18.51 1.91
CA PRO A 258 -18.56 19.62 1.78
C PRO A 258 -19.15 20.84 2.52
N PRO A 259 -18.31 21.65 3.21
CA PRO A 259 -18.81 22.85 3.86
C PRO A 259 -19.56 23.65 2.81
N GLY A 260 -20.85 23.89 3.07
CA GLY A 260 -21.69 24.69 2.21
C GLY A 260 -20.99 26.00 1.93
N ASP A 261 -20.80 26.27 0.64
CA ASP A 261 -20.25 27.51 0.14
C ASP A 261 -21.02 28.69 0.77
N PRO A 262 -20.38 29.65 1.48
CA PRO A 262 -21.10 30.71 2.19
C PRO A 262 -21.83 31.71 1.27
N ILE A 263 -21.74 31.53 -0.05
CA ILE A 263 -22.18 32.55 -1.01
C ILE A 263 -23.63 32.35 -1.48
N LEU A 264 -24.28 31.21 -1.20
CA LEU A 264 -25.69 31.00 -1.60
C LEU A 264 -26.74 31.30 -0.51
N THR A 265 -26.34 31.62 0.73
CA THR A 265 -27.29 31.90 1.83
C THR A 265 -27.67 33.39 1.95
N ALA A 266 -27.12 34.26 1.10
CA ALA A 266 -27.39 35.70 1.14
C ALA A 266 -28.52 36.19 0.21
N ILE A 267 -29.10 35.33 -0.64
CA ILE A 267 -30.14 35.76 -1.62
C ILE A 267 -31.58 35.45 -1.15
N VAL A 268 -31.76 34.70 -0.06
CA VAL A 268 -33.12 34.29 0.41
C VAL A 268 -33.64 35.12 1.60
N LYS A 269 -33.06 36.30 1.88
CA LYS A 269 -33.47 37.14 3.03
C LYS A 269 -33.71 38.62 2.70
N VAL A 270 -34.42 38.90 1.61
CA VAL A 270 -35.21 40.13 1.40
C VAL A 270 -36.28 39.67 0.39
N GLU A 271 -37.58 39.59 0.66
CA GLU A 271 -38.54 40.59 1.10
C GLU A 271 -39.77 39.87 1.70
N GLU A 272 -40.21 40.29 2.88
CA GLU A 272 -41.61 40.17 3.30
C GLU A 272 -42.08 41.56 3.73
N LYS A 273 -43.02 42.15 2.97
CA LYS A 273 -43.92 43.22 3.42
C LYS A 273 -45.14 43.32 2.49
N PRO A 274 -46.25 43.93 2.93
CA PRO A 274 -47.55 43.26 3.00
C PRO A 274 -48.55 43.71 1.92
N GLU A 275 -49.62 42.93 1.81
CA GLU A 275 -50.79 43.13 0.95
C GLU A 275 -51.42 44.52 1.07
N THR A 276 -51.66 45.17 -0.07
CA THR A 276 -52.75 46.15 -0.25
C THR A 276 -53.40 46.04 -1.63
N ASN A 277 -54.69 45.72 -1.60
CA ASN A 277 -55.80 45.87 -2.57
C ASN A 277 -55.58 46.41 -4.01
N LEU A 278 -56.10 45.62 -4.96
CA LEU A 278 -56.73 45.83 -6.30
C LEU A 278 -57.13 47.28 -6.74
N PRO A 279 -57.28 47.60 -8.06
CA PRO A 279 -57.98 46.76 -9.06
C PRO A 279 -57.49 46.75 -10.53
N LYS A 280 -58.21 45.91 -11.31
CA LYS A 280 -58.07 45.42 -12.69
C LYS A 280 -58.15 46.48 -13.82
N SER A 281 -57.42 46.23 -14.92
CA SER A 281 -57.83 46.51 -16.32
C SER A 281 -56.92 45.75 -17.31
N GLN A 282 -57.48 44.79 -18.06
CA GLN A 282 -57.67 44.77 -19.53
C GLN A 282 -56.39 44.53 -20.39
N ILE A 283 -56.28 43.35 -21.01
CA ILE A 283 -56.43 43.05 -22.47
C ILE A 283 -55.19 43.49 -23.28
N ASP A 284 -54.41 42.55 -23.82
CA ASP A 284 -54.39 42.26 -25.27
C ASP A 284 -53.43 41.13 -25.69
N THR A 285 -53.85 40.46 -26.76
CA THR A 285 -53.21 39.37 -27.51
C THR A 285 -52.12 39.87 -28.47
N HIS A 286 -51.06 39.08 -28.74
CA HIS A 286 -50.58 38.75 -30.10
C HIS A 286 -49.29 37.88 -30.12
N GLU A 287 -49.50 36.62 -30.44
CA GLU A 287 -48.90 35.76 -31.47
C GLU A 287 -47.74 36.25 -32.42
N VAL A 288 -46.86 35.29 -32.76
CA VAL A 288 -46.15 35.01 -34.05
C VAL A 288 -44.66 35.40 -34.29
N ALA A 289 -43.91 34.35 -34.68
CA ALA A 289 -42.82 34.20 -35.67
C ALA A 289 -41.33 34.42 -35.35
N ALA A 290 -40.60 33.28 -35.37
CA ALA A 290 -39.65 32.85 -36.39
C ALA A 290 -38.63 33.85 -36.98
N GLY A 291 -37.34 33.46 -36.93
CA GLY A 291 -36.26 34.08 -37.67
C GLY A 291 -35.07 33.14 -37.81
N THR A 292 -34.88 32.64 -39.03
CA THR A 292 -33.87 31.70 -39.51
C THR A 292 -32.47 32.31 -39.75
N ASN A 293 -31.49 31.41 -39.76
CA ASN A 293 -30.40 31.25 -40.76
C ASN A 293 -29.00 31.87 -40.56
N ASN A 294 -28.02 30.96 -40.82
CA ASN A 294 -26.82 31.11 -41.68
C ASN A 294 -25.59 31.85 -41.10
N ASN A 295 -24.33 31.47 -41.35
CA ASN A 295 -23.70 30.37 -42.09
C ASN A 295 -22.15 30.44 -41.92
N ILE A 296 -21.48 29.32 -42.22
CA ILE A 296 -20.18 29.16 -42.94
C ILE A 296 -18.82 29.48 -42.29
N GLY A 297 -17.94 28.47 -42.43
CA GLY A 297 -16.49 28.54 -42.76
C GLY A 297 -15.65 27.66 -41.84
N ILE A 298 -15.26 26.41 -42.11
CA ILE A 298 -14.50 25.72 -43.19
C ILE A 298 -13.11 26.31 -43.50
N ASN A 299 -12.06 25.58 -43.09
CA ASN A 299 -10.80 25.19 -43.77
C ASN A 299 -9.90 24.57 -42.67
N SER A 300 -9.55 23.27 -42.57
CA SER A 300 -8.93 22.28 -43.48
C SER A 300 -7.43 22.48 -43.75
N ILE A 301 -6.72 21.33 -43.85
CA ILE A 301 -5.32 21.05 -44.31
C ILE A 301 -4.30 20.92 -43.15
N THR A 302 -3.95 19.70 -42.67
CA THR A 302 -2.96 18.69 -43.16
C THR A 302 -1.52 19.26 -43.26
N ASP A 303 -0.39 18.63 -42.97
CA ASP A 303 0.00 17.22 -42.87
C ASP A 303 1.45 17.11 -42.35
N SER A 304 1.83 15.91 -41.90
CA SER A 304 3.14 15.25 -42.08
C SER A 304 4.42 15.55 -41.26
N VAL A 305 4.79 14.47 -40.57
CA VAL A 305 6.08 13.91 -40.08
C VAL A 305 7.30 14.02 -41.03
N ARG A 306 8.50 14.31 -40.47
CA ARG A 306 9.77 13.53 -40.58
C ARG A 306 11.02 14.39 -40.25
N LEU A 307 11.72 14.04 -39.16
CA LEU A 307 13.13 13.63 -39.09
C LEU A 307 13.47 13.26 -37.63
#